data_AF-A0A7V6TY56-F1
#
_entry.id   AF-A0A7V6TY56-F1
#
_cell.length_a   1.000
_cell.length_b   1.000
_cell.length_c   1.000
_cell.angle_alpha   90.00
_cell.angle_beta   90.00
_cell.angle_gamma   90.00
#
_symmetry.space_group_name_H-M   'P 1'
#
loop_
_entity.id
_entity.type
_entity.pdbx_description
1 polymer ?
#
loop_
_entity_poly.entity_id
_entity_poly.type
_entity_poly.pdbx_seq_one_letter_code
_entity_poly.pdbx_strand_id
1 'polypeptide(L)'
;MKTLVVCSGGLDSVSLAYRIAAERQLTALLSFDYGQRHRKELDSAKACAERLGVSHQIIDMRTIGASLTGSALTDDVDVPDGHYAEETMKITIVPNRNAIMLAIAFGVAAAQKADAVALAVHGGDHFIYPDCRPGFIDAFQTMQNHALDGYADIKLLAPYVHVSKADIVIDGAKYGTPFDATWSCYKGGEHHCGRCGTCVERREAFHLAGIEDPTLYEDADFWRAAVEKRSV
;
A
#
# COMPACT_ATOMS: atom_id res chain seq x y z
N MET A 1 -5.68 -17.99 -12.76
CA MET A 1 -4.80 -16.83 -12.96
C MET A 1 -3.87 -16.75 -11.77
N LYS A 2 -2.59 -17.02 -12.01
CA LYS A 2 -1.48 -16.91 -11.07
C LYS A 2 -1.16 -15.44 -10.85
N THR A 3 -1.30 -14.98 -9.62
CA THR A 3 -1.20 -13.56 -9.30
C THR A 3 -0.08 -13.31 -8.29
N LEU A 4 0.86 -12.46 -8.67
CA LEU A 4 1.82 -11.82 -7.78
C LEU A 4 1.17 -10.58 -7.15
N VAL A 5 1.25 -10.40 -5.84
CA VAL A 5 0.74 -9.19 -5.18
C VAL A 5 1.90 -8.31 -4.73
N VAL A 6 1.87 -7.03 -5.11
CA VAL A 6 2.74 -6.02 -4.50
C VAL A 6 2.21 -5.73 -3.09
N CYS A 7 2.97 -6.12 -2.07
CA CYS A 7 2.55 -6.06 -0.68
C CYS A 7 3.52 -5.21 0.14
N SER A 8 3.04 -4.13 0.75
CA SER A 8 3.85 -3.32 1.68
C SER A 8 3.73 -3.81 3.12
N GLY A 9 2.70 -4.60 3.45
CA GLY A 9 2.36 -5.01 4.82
C GLY A 9 1.39 -4.07 5.53
N GLY A 10 1.00 -2.98 4.87
CA GLY A 10 -0.11 -2.12 5.30
C GLY A 10 -1.48 -2.69 4.98
N LEU A 11 -2.50 -2.12 5.63
CA LEU A 11 -3.90 -2.52 5.56
C LEU A 11 -4.36 -2.91 4.16
N ASP A 12 -4.24 -1.99 3.20
CA ASP A 12 -4.78 -2.16 1.85
C ASP A 12 -4.12 -3.33 1.12
N SER A 13 -2.79 -3.41 1.22
CA SER A 13 -2.01 -4.42 0.51
C SER A 13 -2.15 -5.83 1.10
N VAL A 14 -2.36 -5.93 2.41
CA VAL A 14 -2.65 -7.21 3.08
C VAL A 14 -4.09 -7.62 2.78
N SER A 15 -5.06 -6.70 2.82
CA SER A 15 -6.43 -6.99 2.40
C SER A 15 -6.51 -7.51 0.97
N LEU A 16 -5.76 -6.88 0.05
CA LEU A 16 -5.67 -7.37 -1.33
C LEU A 16 -5.06 -8.77 -1.41
N ALA A 17 -4.01 -9.06 -0.65
CA ALA A 17 -3.39 -10.39 -0.63
C ALA A 17 -4.38 -11.47 -0.18
N TYR A 18 -5.13 -11.22 0.90
CA TYR A 18 -6.15 -12.14 1.41
C TYR A 18 -7.29 -12.35 0.40
N ARG A 19 -7.77 -11.27 -0.23
CA ARG A 19 -8.75 -11.37 -1.31
C ARG A 19 -8.25 -12.21 -2.48
N ILE A 20 -7.03 -11.95 -2.96
CA ILE A 20 -6.45 -12.68 -4.09
C ILE A 20 -6.24 -14.15 -3.73
N ALA A 21 -5.82 -14.47 -2.51
CA ALA A 21 -5.70 -15.85 -2.04
C ALA A 21 -7.05 -16.60 -1.99
N ALA A 22 -8.15 -15.88 -1.70
CA ALA A 22 -9.49 -16.45 -1.66
C ALA A 22 -10.14 -16.60 -3.05
N GLU A 23 -9.91 -15.63 -3.95
CA GLU A 23 -10.57 -15.58 -5.27
C GLU A 23 -9.75 -16.21 -6.40
N ARG A 24 -8.42 -16.29 -6.23
CA ARG A 24 -7.45 -16.61 -7.30
C ARG A 24 -6.27 -17.41 -6.74
N GLN A 25 -5.32 -17.74 -7.61
CA GLN A 25 -4.08 -18.39 -7.20
C GLN A 25 -3.04 -17.33 -6.84
N LEU A 26 -2.94 -16.97 -5.56
CA LEU A 26 -1.84 -16.16 -5.05
C LEU A 26 -0.52 -16.94 -5.17
N THR A 27 0.48 -16.40 -5.87
CA THR A 27 1.76 -17.09 -6.06
C THR A 27 2.85 -16.61 -5.12
N ALA A 28 2.92 -15.30 -4.87
CA ALA A 28 3.93 -14.70 -4.00
C ALA A 28 3.51 -13.27 -3.60
N LEU A 29 4.13 -12.78 -2.53
CA LEU A 29 4.13 -11.37 -2.15
C LEU A 29 5.47 -10.74 -2.53
N LEU A 30 5.42 -9.59 -3.18
CA LEU A 30 6.59 -8.79 -3.53
C LEU A 30 6.56 -7.47 -2.75
N SER A 31 7.60 -7.22 -1.95
CA SER A 31 7.79 -5.96 -1.22
C SER A 31 9.02 -5.23 -1.72
N PHE A 32 9.10 -3.93 -1.41
CA PHE A 32 10.19 -3.07 -1.81
C PHE A 32 10.79 -2.37 -0.59
N ASP A 33 12.09 -2.53 -0.41
CA ASP A 33 12.88 -1.73 0.53
C ASP A 33 13.59 -0.63 -0.26
N TYR A 34 13.05 0.58 -0.22
CA TYR A 34 13.61 1.74 -0.91
C TYR A 34 14.33 2.69 0.07
N GLY A 35 14.65 2.22 1.27
CA GLY A 35 15.23 3.06 2.31
C GLY A 35 14.19 3.85 3.08
N GLN A 36 12.95 3.37 3.14
CA GLN A 36 11.92 3.97 3.97
C GLN A 36 12.35 4.01 5.44
N ARG A 37 11.86 5.03 6.17
CA ARG A 37 12.21 5.36 7.56
C ARG A 37 12.31 4.17 8.53
N HIS A 38 11.47 3.15 8.36
CA HIS A 38 11.51 1.92 9.14
C HIS A 38 11.05 0.72 8.31
N ARG A 39 11.31 -0.49 8.81
CA ARG A 39 10.97 -1.74 8.11
C ARG A 39 9.81 -2.54 8.73
N LYS A 40 9.09 -1.99 9.71
CA LYS A 40 7.97 -2.68 10.38
C LYS A 40 6.90 -3.22 9.43
N GLU A 41 6.60 -2.46 8.38
CA GLU A 41 5.68 -2.91 7.33
C GLU A 41 6.19 -4.15 6.57
N LEU A 42 7.50 -4.27 6.35
CA LEU A 42 8.08 -5.45 5.70
C LEU A 42 7.96 -6.69 6.59
N ASP A 43 8.03 -6.53 7.92
CA ASP A 43 7.77 -7.61 8.87
C ASP A 43 6.30 -8.05 8.82
N SER A 44 5.35 -7.10 8.73
CA SER A 44 3.93 -7.39 8.50
C SER A 44 3.69 -8.11 7.17
N ALA A 45 4.36 -7.69 6.08
CA ALA A 45 4.27 -8.34 4.77
C ALA A 45 4.79 -9.79 4.81
N LYS A 46 5.91 -10.01 5.51
CA LYS A 46 6.46 -11.34 5.74
C LYS A 46 5.49 -12.23 6.50
N ALA A 47 4.94 -11.72 7.61
CA ALA A 47 4.00 -12.46 8.43
C ALA A 47 2.68 -12.74 7.69
N CYS A 48 2.28 -11.88 6.75
CA CYS A 48 1.16 -12.13 5.82
C CYS A 48 1.47 -13.30 4.89
N ALA A 49 2.64 -13.30 4.24
CA ALA A 49 3.05 -14.39 3.36
C ALA A 49 3.10 -15.75 4.08
N GLU A 50 3.65 -15.78 5.30
CA GLU A 50 3.69 -16.98 6.15
C GLU A 50 2.29 -17.52 6.44
N ARG A 51 1.33 -16.66 6.80
CA ARG A 51 -0.06 -17.07 7.05
C ARG A 51 -0.77 -17.59 5.80
N LEU A 52 -0.49 -16.99 4.65
CA LEU A 52 -1.08 -17.39 3.37
C LEU A 52 -0.35 -18.57 2.71
N GLY A 53 0.77 -19.03 3.27
CA GLY A 53 1.55 -20.15 2.75
C GLY A 53 2.21 -19.87 1.40
N VAL A 54 2.59 -18.61 1.13
CA VAL A 54 3.23 -18.17 -0.13
C VAL A 54 4.62 -17.61 0.12
N SER A 55 5.45 -17.55 -0.93
CA SER A 55 6.77 -16.93 -0.81
C SER A 55 6.68 -15.41 -0.66
N HIS A 56 7.61 -14.85 0.10
CA HIS A 56 7.82 -13.41 0.23
C HIS A 56 9.18 -13.04 -0.34
N GLN A 57 9.19 -12.11 -1.29
CA GLN A 57 10.41 -11.55 -1.86
C GLN A 57 10.47 -10.06 -1.56
N ILE A 58 11.64 -9.60 -1.09
CA ILE A 58 11.92 -8.18 -0.90
C ILE A 58 12.92 -7.75 -1.97
N ILE A 59 12.56 -6.74 -2.75
CA ILE A 59 13.47 -6.07 -3.68
C ILE A 59 14.16 -4.93 -2.94
N ASP A 60 15.49 -5.01 -2.83
CA ASP A 60 16.31 -3.91 -2.32
C ASP A 60 16.48 -2.85 -3.42
N MET A 61 15.90 -1.69 -3.18
CA MET A 61 15.94 -0.50 -4.02
C MET A 61 16.60 0.68 -3.30
N ARG A 62 17.31 0.47 -2.18
CA ARG A 62 17.84 1.57 -1.36
C ARG A 62 18.74 2.53 -2.15
N THR A 63 19.53 2.02 -3.09
CA THR A 63 20.36 2.85 -3.98
C THR A 63 19.51 3.74 -4.89
N ILE A 64 18.38 3.25 -5.40
CA ILE A 64 17.43 4.04 -6.19
C ILE A 64 16.73 5.04 -5.28
N GLY A 65 16.24 4.60 -4.12
CA GLY A 65 15.57 5.45 -3.14
C GLY A 65 16.43 6.62 -2.65
N ALA A 66 17.73 6.41 -2.47
CA ALA A 66 18.69 7.47 -2.16
C ALA A 66 18.79 8.55 -3.24
N SER A 67 18.37 8.25 -4.48
CA SER A 67 18.28 9.21 -5.58
C SER A 67 16.91 9.91 -5.66
N LEU A 68 15.91 9.43 -4.91
CA LEU A 68 14.54 9.96 -4.87
C LEU A 68 14.35 10.87 -3.64
N THR A 69 15.21 11.88 -3.50
CA THR A 69 15.25 12.81 -2.36
C THR A 69 14.05 13.76 -2.33
N GLY A 70 13.83 14.41 -1.18
CA GLY A 70 12.77 15.42 -0.99
C GLY A 70 11.51 14.89 -0.31
N SER A 71 11.55 13.66 0.23
CA SER A 71 10.44 13.06 0.96
C SER A 71 10.81 12.74 2.42
N ALA A 72 9.95 13.08 3.38
CA ALA A 72 10.08 12.70 4.80
C ALA A 72 10.01 11.18 5.03
N LEU A 73 9.67 10.39 4.00
CA LEU A 73 9.75 8.93 4.07
C LEU A 73 11.17 8.40 3.81
N THR A 74 12.02 9.19 3.14
CA THR A 74 13.39 8.82 2.76
C THR A 74 14.46 9.72 3.38
N ASP A 75 14.09 10.92 3.81
CA ASP A 75 14.97 11.94 4.38
C ASP A 75 14.76 12.07 5.90
N ASP A 76 15.74 12.67 6.59
CA ASP A 76 15.69 12.91 8.04
C ASP A 76 14.88 14.17 8.39
N VAL A 77 13.61 14.19 7.95
CA VAL A 77 12.65 15.24 8.25
C VAL A 77 11.52 14.65 9.09
N ASP A 78 10.98 15.45 10.02
CA ASP A 78 9.87 15.02 10.87
C ASP A 78 8.62 14.69 10.03
N VAL A 79 7.99 13.56 10.35
CA VAL A 79 6.70 13.18 9.76
C VAL A 79 5.60 14.06 10.37
N PRO A 80 4.88 14.84 9.56
CA PRO A 80 3.83 15.74 10.05
C PRO A 80 2.67 14.95 10.70
N ASP A 81 2.09 15.55 11.73
CA ASP A 81 0.80 15.14 12.28
C ASP A 81 -0.32 15.77 11.44
N GLY A 82 -1.48 15.10 11.39
CA GLY A 82 -2.66 15.63 10.71
C GLY A 82 -3.22 14.70 9.65
N HIS A 83 -4.18 15.20 8.88
CA HIS A 83 -4.82 14.44 7.80
C HIS A 83 -4.02 14.53 6.50
N TYR A 84 -4.11 13.49 5.68
CA TYR A 84 -3.35 13.32 4.44
C TYR A 84 -3.65 14.39 3.36
N ALA A 85 -4.75 15.13 3.52
CA ALA A 85 -5.17 16.20 2.62
C ALA A 85 -4.51 17.56 2.88
N GLU A 86 -3.70 17.73 3.94
CA GLU A 86 -3.01 19.00 4.20
C GLU A 86 -1.81 19.22 3.25
N GLU A 87 -1.54 20.46 2.86
CA GLU A 87 -0.39 20.83 2.00
C GLU A 87 0.97 20.35 2.57
N THR A 88 1.07 20.24 3.89
CA THR A 88 2.20 19.69 4.64
C THR A 88 2.49 18.22 4.29
N MET A 89 1.49 17.45 3.86
CA MET A 89 1.63 16.03 3.54
C MET A 89 2.31 15.76 2.19
N LYS A 90 2.44 16.78 1.33
CA LYS A 90 3.22 16.69 0.08
C LYS A 90 4.68 16.34 0.34
N ILE A 91 5.20 16.65 1.53
CA ILE A 91 6.56 16.27 1.93
C ILE A 91 6.73 14.76 2.07
N THR A 92 5.67 13.95 2.05
CA THR A 92 5.79 12.48 2.10
C THR A 92 5.76 11.82 0.71
N ILE A 93 5.66 12.60 -0.37
CA ILE A 93 5.57 12.10 -1.74
C ILE A 93 6.96 11.71 -2.24
N VAL A 94 7.14 10.43 -2.56
CA VAL A 94 8.29 9.96 -3.33
C VAL A 94 7.90 10.01 -4.82
N PRO A 95 8.57 10.82 -5.66
CA PRO A 95 8.17 11.00 -7.05
C PRO A 95 8.14 9.68 -7.84
N ASN A 96 7.02 9.42 -8.53
CA ASN A 96 6.84 8.30 -9.47
C ASN A 96 7.12 6.90 -8.87
N ARG A 97 6.99 6.76 -7.55
CA ARG A 97 7.34 5.53 -6.81
C ARG A 97 6.58 4.32 -7.34
N ASN A 98 5.27 4.42 -7.56
CA ASN A 98 4.46 3.26 -7.96
C ASN A 98 4.84 2.78 -9.36
N ALA A 99 5.17 3.66 -10.30
CA ALA A 99 5.57 3.26 -11.65
C ALA A 99 6.88 2.47 -11.65
N ILE A 100 7.86 2.90 -10.85
CA ILE A 100 9.16 2.20 -10.73
C ILE A 100 8.94 0.81 -10.12
N MET A 101 8.20 0.74 -9.00
CA MET A 101 7.91 -0.54 -8.33
C MET A 101 7.10 -1.49 -9.22
N LEU A 102 6.10 -0.98 -9.93
CA LEU A 102 5.32 -1.79 -10.86
C LEU A 102 6.16 -2.30 -12.04
N ALA A 103 7.08 -1.49 -12.58
CA ALA A 103 7.96 -1.94 -13.66
C ALA A 103 8.83 -3.13 -13.21
N ILE A 104 9.35 -3.08 -11.98
CA ILE A 104 10.08 -4.21 -11.40
C ILE A 104 9.16 -5.40 -11.17
N ALA A 105 7.97 -5.18 -10.60
CA ALA A 105 7.00 -6.25 -10.33
C ALA A 105 6.58 -7.00 -11.59
N PHE A 106 6.38 -6.30 -12.71
CA PHE A 106 6.08 -6.90 -14.01
C PHE A 106 7.26 -7.73 -14.54
N GLY A 107 8.49 -7.25 -14.41
CA GLY A 107 9.68 -8.03 -14.76
C GLY A 107 9.80 -9.33 -13.94
N VAL A 108 9.55 -9.25 -12.62
CA VAL A 108 9.52 -10.41 -11.73
C VAL A 108 8.40 -11.38 -12.13
N ALA A 109 7.18 -10.87 -12.36
CA ALA A 109 6.04 -11.67 -12.77
C ALA A 109 6.29 -12.40 -14.10
N ALA A 110 6.90 -11.73 -15.08
CA ALA A 110 7.26 -12.33 -16.36
C ALA A 110 8.27 -13.48 -16.18
N ALA A 111 9.33 -13.27 -15.40
CA ALA A 111 10.32 -14.29 -15.09
C ALA A 111 9.71 -15.49 -14.35
N GLN A 112 8.73 -15.25 -13.47
CA GLN A 112 8.04 -16.28 -12.70
C GLN A 112 6.85 -16.91 -13.44
N LYS A 113 6.56 -16.47 -14.67
CA LYS A 113 5.40 -16.92 -15.46
C LYS A 113 4.07 -16.75 -14.70
N ALA A 114 3.93 -15.61 -14.01
CA ALA A 114 2.67 -15.19 -13.43
C ALA A 114 1.78 -14.56 -14.52
N ASP A 115 0.48 -14.69 -14.35
CA ASP A 115 -0.52 -14.17 -15.29
C ASP A 115 -0.94 -12.73 -14.93
N ALA A 116 -0.70 -12.31 -13.69
CA ALA A 116 -1.10 -11.01 -13.20
C ALA A 116 -0.20 -10.47 -12.09
N VAL A 117 -0.15 -9.14 -12.01
CA VAL A 117 0.38 -8.37 -10.88
C VAL A 117 -0.77 -7.59 -10.26
N ALA A 118 -0.99 -7.71 -8.96
CA ALA A 118 -2.00 -6.95 -8.24
C ALA A 118 -1.36 -5.89 -7.33
N LEU A 119 -1.98 -4.72 -7.28
CA LEU A 119 -1.56 -3.57 -6.48
C LEU A 119 -2.77 -2.95 -5.77
N ALA A 120 -2.62 -2.62 -4.49
CA ALA A 120 -3.68 -2.10 -3.63
C ALA A 120 -3.80 -0.57 -3.65
N VAL A 121 -3.49 0.08 -4.78
CA VAL A 121 -3.70 1.52 -4.90
C VAL A 121 -5.18 1.85 -4.82
N HIS A 122 -5.51 2.90 -4.10
CA HIS A 122 -6.85 3.45 -4.04
C HIS A 122 -6.85 4.91 -4.43
N GLY A 123 -7.87 5.30 -5.20
CA GLY A 123 -8.06 6.69 -5.65
C GLY A 123 -8.82 7.55 -4.64
N GLY A 124 -9.32 6.97 -3.55
CA GLY A 124 -10.04 7.70 -2.51
C GLY A 124 -9.23 8.89 -1.97
N ASP A 125 -9.85 10.05 -1.92
CA ASP A 125 -9.48 11.32 -1.26
C ASP A 125 -8.10 11.95 -1.50
N HIS A 126 -7.21 11.35 -2.30
CA HIS A 126 -5.82 11.83 -2.42
C HIS A 126 -5.54 12.41 -3.81
N PHE A 127 -5.91 13.69 -3.99
CA PHE A 127 -5.52 14.46 -5.18
C PHE A 127 -4.00 14.49 -5.40
N ILE A 128 -3.20 14.22 -4.37
CA ILE A 128 -1.75 14.40 -4.36
C ILE A 128 -0.94 13.25 -4.99
N TYR A 129 -1.50 12.05 -5.25
CA TYR A 129 -0.79 10.93 -5.90
C TYR A 129 -1.32 10.64 -7.30
N PRO A 130 -0.71 11.20 -8.36
CA PRO A 130 -1.14 10.95 -9.74
C PRO A 130 -0.92 9.49 -10.18
N ASP A 131 0.05 8.79 -9.60
CA ASP A 131 0.42 7.40 -9.85
C ASP A 131 -0.46 6.37 -9.09
N CYS A 132 -1.60 6.80 -8.56
CA CYS A 132 -2.65 5.96 -7.99
C CYS A 132 -3.98 6.06 -8.78
N ARG A 133 -4.04 6.86 -9.85
CA ARG A 133 -5.27 7.19 -10.56
C ARG A 133 -5.61 6.15 -11.65
N PRO A 134 -6.89 5.99 -12.02
CA PRO A 134 -7.31 5.07 -13.09
C PRO A 134 -6.54 5.27 -14.40
N GLY A 135 -6.38 6.52 -14.84
CA GLY A 135 -5.64 6.82 -16.07
C GLY A 135 -4.16 6.40 -16.03
N PHE A 136 -3.53 6.40 -14.85
CA PHE A 136 -2.18 5.84 -14.69
C PHE A 136 -2.19 4.31 -14.83
N ILE A 137 -3.16 3.62 -14.22
CA ILE A 137 -3.30 2.16 -14.30
C ILE A 137 -3.50 1.71 -15.75
N ASP A 138 -4.38 2.37 -16.49
CA ASP A 138 -4.66 2.06 -17.90
C ASP A 138 -3.44 2.33 -18.79
N ALA A 139 -2.77 3.47 -18.59
CA ALA A 139 -1.55 3.82 -19.32
C ALA A 139 -0.41 2.84 -19.02
N PHE A 140 -0.24 2.44 -17.76
CA PHE A 140 0.79 1.49 -17.35
C PHE A 140 0.55 0.10 -17.94
N GLN A 141 -0.69 -0.40 -17.90
CA GLN A 141 -1.04 -1.67 -18.56
C GLN A 141 -0.75 -1.62 -20.07
N THR A 142 -1.13 -0.53 -20.74
CA THR A 142 -0.90 -0.36 -22.18
C THR A 142 0.60 -0.38 -22.49
N MET A 143 1.39 0.36 -21.72
CA MET A 143 2.86 0.36 -21.84
C MET A 143 3.44 -1.05 -21.64
N GLN A 144 3.01 -1.78 -20.61
CA GLN A 144 3.50 -3.14 -20.35
C GLN A 144 3.11 -4.15 -21.43
N ASN A 145 1.93 -4.01 -22.03
CA ASN A 145 1.54 -4.85 -23.18
C ASN A 145 2.54 -4.73 -24.33
N HIS A 146 3.04 -3.51 -24.60
CA HIS A 146 4.08 -3.30 -25.60
C HIS A 146 5.47 -3.78 -25.13
N ALA A 147 5.80 -3.55 -23.86
CA ALA A 147 7.11 -3.91 -23.32
C ALA A 147 7.34 -5.44 -23.25
N LEU A 148 6.27 -6.22 -23.09
CA LEU A 148 6.32 -7.67 -22.94
C LEU A 148 5.74 -8.43 -24.15
N ASP A 149 5.48 -7.74 -25.27
CA ASP A 149 4.89 -8.36 -26.46
C ASP A 149 5.75 -9.54 -26.96
N GLY A 150 5.08 -10.65 -27.28
CA GLY A 150 5.72 -11.91 -27.66
C GLY A 150 6.49 -12.63 -26.55
N TYR A 151 6.58 -12.07 -25.34
CA TYR A 151 7.31 -12.65 -24.20
C TYR A 151 6.38 -13.09 -23.06
N ALA A 152 5.48 -12.22 -22.60
CA ALA A 152 4.52 -12.52 -21.54
C ALA A 152 3.25 -11.65 -21.65
N ASP A 153 2.08 -12.22 -21.34
CA ASP A 153 0.83 -11.46 -21.17
C ASP A 153 0.49 -11.37 -19.68
N ILE A 154 0.66 -10.20 -19.09
CA ILE A 154 0.47 -9.96 -17.65
C ILE A 154 -0.58 -8.87 -17.45
N LYS A 155 -1.60 -9.18 -16.64
CA LYS A 155 -2.64 -8.21 -16.27
C LYS A 155 -2.30 -7.47 -14.97
N LEU A 156 -2.49 -6.16 -14.97
CA LEU A 156 -2.48 -5.30 -13.80
C LEU A 156 -3.86 -5.35 -13.14
N LEU A 157 -3.90 -5.77 -11.88
CA LEU A 157 -5.12 -5.76 -11.07
C LEU A 157 -5.01 -4.65 -10.02
N ALA A 158 -5.87 -3.64 -10.14
CA ALA A 158 -6.00 -2.56 -9.15
C ALA A 158 -7.46 -2.45 -8.67
N PRO A 159 -8.00 -3.47 -7.96
CA PRO A 159 -9.42 -3.53 -7.64
C PRO A 159 -9.89 -2.41 -6.70
N TYR A 160 -8.96 -1.75 -6.01
CA TYR A 160 -9.28 -0.67 -5.07
C TYR A 160 -9.16 0.74 -5.66
N VAL A 161 -8.83 0.89 -6.93
CA VAL A 161 -8.58 2.21 -7.56
C VAL A 161 -9.79 3.16 -7.48
N HIS A 162 -11.01 2.62 -7.41
CA HIS A 162 -12.27 3.37 -7.27
C HIS A 162 -12.96 3.15 -5.92
N VAL A 163 -12.28 2.54 -4.96
CA VAL A 163 -12.86 2.06 -3.71
C VAL A 163 -12.43 2.99 -2.57
N SER A 164 -13.36 3.32 -1.67
CA SER A 164 -13.04 4.12 -0.49
C SER A 164 -12.22 3.30 0.51
N LYS A 165 -11.49 3.95 1.40
CA LYS A 165 -10.69 3.22 2.40
C LYS A 165 -11.56 2.44 3.38
N ALA A 166 -12.76 2.95 3.69
CA ALA A 166 -13.74 2.22 4.49
C ALA A 166 -14.22 0.94 3.77
N ASP A 167 -14.46 1.00 2.46
CA ASP A 167 -14.82 -0.18 1.67
C ASP A 167 -13.68 -1.20 1.60
N ILE A 168 -12.41 -0.77 1.63
CA ILE A 168 -11.26 -1.69 1.74
C ILE A 168 -11.25 -2.41 3.10
N VAL A 169 -11.64 -1.73 4.19
CA VAL A 169 -11.80 -2.36 5.51
C VAL A 169 -12.93 -3.40 5.47
N ILE A 170 -14.07 -3.07 4.84
CA ILE A 170 -15.19 -4.02 4.66
C ILE A 170 -14.75 -5.23 3.83
N ASP A 171 -14.04 -5.01 2.72
CA ASP A 171 -13.53 -6.07 1.86
C ASP A 171 -12.50 -6.95 2.60
N GLY A 172 -11.59 -6.34 3.36
CA GLY A 172 -10.63 -7.07 4.18
C GLY A 172 -11.31 -7.91 5.27
N ALA A 173 -12.31 -7.38 5.96
CA ALA A 173 -13.09 -8.14 6.94
C ALA A 173 -13.82 -9.32 6.30
N LYS A 174 -14.41 -9.13 5.11
CA LYS A 174 -15.05 -10.20 4.33
C LYS A 174 -14.09 -11.36 4.03
N TYR A 175 -12.82 -11.08 3.74
CA TYR A 175 -11.81 -12.10 3.45
C TYR A 175 -10.95 -12.52 4.65
N GLY A 176 -11.29 -12.06 5.86
CA GLY A 176 -10.60 -12.46 7.09
C GLY A 176 -9.19 -11.89 7.23
N THR A 177 -8.94 -10.67 6.74
CA THR A 177 -7.67 -9.96 6.91
C THR A 177 -7.31 -9.84 8.40
N PRO A 178 -6.10 -10.24 8.84
CA PRO A 178 -5.63 -10.07 10.20
C PRO A 178 -5.17 -8.62 10.43
N PHE A 179 -6.13 -7.72 10.63
CA PHE A 179 -5.86 -6.28 10.72
C PHE A 179 -4.89 -5.90 11.84
N ASP A 180 -4.85 -6.67 12.93
CA ASP A 180 -3.91 -6.54 14.06
C ASP A 180 -2.45 -6.79 13.65
N ALA A 181 -2.22 -7.55 12.59
CA ALA A 181 -0.89 -7.88 12.07
C ALA A 181 -0.42 -6.95 10.93
N THR A 182 -1.19 -5.90 10.61
CA THR A 182 -0.85 -4.94 9.55
C THR A 182 -0.21 -3.68 10.11
N TRP A 183 0.71 -3.06 9.36
CA TRP A 183 1.40 -1.83 9.79
C TRP A 183 1.13 -0.67 8.84
N SER A 184 0.53 0.40 9.34
CA SER A 184 0.18 1.60 8.55
C SER A 184 0.98 2.84 8.94
N CYS A 185 1.50 2.90 10.17
CA CYS A 185 2.09 4.12 10.74
C CYS A 185 3.42 4.49 10.08
N TYR A 186 3.62 5.76 9.72
CA TYR A 186 4.90 6.26 9.17
C TYR A 186 6.00 6.51 10.21
N LYS A 187 5.65 6.65 11.50
CA LYS A 187 6.63 7.02 12.54
C LYS A 187 7.43 5.83 13.07
N GLY A 188 6.93 4.59 12.94
CA GLY A 188 7.69 3.39 13.28
C GLY A 188 7.95 3.14 14.76
N GLY A 189 7.20 3.76 15.67
CA GLY A 189 7.32 3.56 17.13
C GLY A 189 6.92 2.15 17.57
N GLU A 190 6.85 1.89 18.88
CA GLU A 190 6.40 0.60 19.41
C GLU A 190 4.98 0.28 18.94
N HIS A 191 4.05 1.22 19.17
CA HIS A 191 2.69 1.19 18.63
C HIS A 191 2.51 2.18 17.46
N HIS A 192 1.35 2.13 16.80
CA HIS A 192 1.00 3.15 15.82
C HIS A 192 0.86 4.51 16.52
N CYS A 193 1.41 5.58 15.96
CA CYS A 193 1.41 6.87 16.65
C CYS A 193 0.01 7.49 16.83
N GLY A 194 -0.97 7.10 16.01
CA GLY A 194 -2.33 7.64 16.04
C GLY A 194 -2.51 9.03 15.41
N ARG A 195 -1.40 9.68 15.02
CA ARG A 195 -1.39 11.09 14.61
C ARG A 195 -0.94 11.38 13.19
N CYS A 196 -0.11 10.53 12.59
CA CYS A 196 0.31 10.71 11.20
C CYS A 196 -0.85 10.42 10.24
N GLY A 197 -0.79 10.97 9.02
CA GLY A 197 -1.88 10.87 8.03
C GLY A 197 -2.43 9.46 7.82
N THR A 198 -1.57 8.44 7.73
CA THR A 198 -2.02 7.04 7.56
C THR A 198 -2.66 6.44 8.80
N CYS A 199 -2.28 6.87 10.01
CA CYS A 199 -2.97 6.47 11.23
C CYS A 199 -4.36 7.12 11.31
N VAL A 200 -4.45 8.42 10.98
CA VAL A 200 -5.73 9.15 10.96
C VAL A 200 -6.69 8.52 9.96
N GLU A 201 -6.24 8.31 8.72
CA GLU A 201 -7.02 7.63 7.67
C GLU A 201 -7.47 6.22 8.07
N ARG A 202 -6.57 5.44 8.68
CA ARG A 202 -6.92 4.09 9.13
C ARG A 202 -8.05 4.15 10.15
N ARG A 203 -7.94 5.01 11.17
CA ARG A 203 -8.98 5.16 12.20
C ARG A 203 -10.31 5.61 11.60
N GLU A 204 -10.27 6.60 10.72
CA GLU A 204 -11.45 7.09 10.00
C GLU A 204 -12.09 5.98 9.16
N ALA A 205 -11.30 5.19 8.43
CA ALA A 205 -11.79 4.10 7.60
C ALA A 205 -12.49 2.99 8.41
N PHE A 206 -11.90 2.55 9.52
CA PHE A 206 -12.54 1.57 10.42
C PHE A 206 -13.83 2.13 11.04
N HIS A 207 -13.81 3.39 11.46
CA HIS A 207 -14.99 4.05 12.00
C HIS A 207 -16.14 4.09 10.98
N LEU A 208 -15.87 4.55 9.75
CA LEU A 208 -16.85 4.62 8.67
C LEU A 208 -17.34 3.22 8.24
N ALA A 209 -16.48 2.21 8.30
CA ALA A 209 -16.83 0.82 8.02
C ALA A 209 -17.69 0.17 9.11
N GLY A 210 -17.82 0.78 10.30
CA GLY A 210 -18.50 0.19 11.45
C GLY A 210 -17.79 -1.06 11.99
N ILE A 211 -16.48 -1.17 11.76
CA ILE A 211 -15.64 -2.30 12.19
C ILE A 211 -14.66 -1.79 13.26
N GLU A 212 -14.49 -2.56 14.33
CA GLU A 212 -13.51 -2.23 15.37
C GLU A 212 -12.08 -2.34 14.81
N ASP A 213 -11.29 -1.29 14.99
CA ASP A 213 -9.87 -1.29 14.63
C ASP A 213 -9.06 -1.96 15.75
N PRO A 214 -8.45 -3.14 15.51
CA PRO A 214 -7.75 -3.89 16.56
C PRO A 214 -6.34 -3.32 16.87
N THR A 215 -5.95 -2.24 16.20
CA THR A 215 -4.61 -1.67 16.29
C THR A 215 -4.39 -0.96 17.61
N LEU A 216 -3.22 -1.17 18.22
CA LEU A 216 -2.77 -0.39 19.37
C LEU A 216 -2.17 0.94 18.91
N TYR A 217 -2.60 2.02 19.56
CA TYR A 217 -2.15 3.38 19.26
C TYR A 217 -1.58 4.07 20.50
N GLU A 218 -0.56 4.90 20.30
CA GLU A 218 -0.08 5.85 21.32
C GLU A 218 -1.13 6.94 21.61
N ASP A 219 -1.86 7.38 20.58
CA ASP A 219 -2.95 8.37 20.69
C ASP A 219 -4.15 7.95 19.83
N ALA A 220 -5.05 7.16 20.42
CA ALA A 220 -6.13 6.48 19.70
C ALA A 220 -7.28 7.41 19.22
N ASP A 221 -7.36 8.64 19.72
CA ASP A 221 -8.50 9.53 19.51
C ASP A 221 -8.16 10.82 18.75
N PHE A 222 -6.88 11.12 18.51
CA PHE A 222 -6.44 12.30 17.75
C PHE A 222 -7.15 12.46 16.39
N TRP A 223 -7.42 11.35 15.71
CA TRP A 223 -8.06 11.34 14.40
C TRP A 223 -9.41 12.07 14.36
N ARG A 224 -10.19 12.08 15.46
CA ARG A 224 -11.51 12.75 15.52
C ARG A 224 -11.36 14.24 15.27
N ALA A 225 -10.46 14.88 16.02
CA ALA A 225 -10.15 16.30 15.87
C ALA A 225 -9.48 16.62 14.53
N ALA A 226 -8.68 15.69 13.99
CA ALA A 226 -8.05 15.87 12.68
C ALA A 226 -9.09 15.85 11.54
N VAL A 227 -10.11 14.99 11.61
CA VAL A 227 -11.18 14.89 10.62
C VAL A 227 -12.18 16.05 10.74
N GLU A 228 -12.52 16.50 11.95
CA GLU A 228 -13.44 17.65 12.15
C GLU A 228 -12.91 18.95 11.51
N LYS A 229 -11.59 19.18 11.54
CA LYS A 229 -10.96 20.35 10.90
C LYS A 229 -11.05 20.35 9.36
N ARG A 230 -11.41 19.23 8.74
CA ARG A 230 -11.62 19.10 7.28
C ARG A 230 -12.95 19.69 6.81
N SER A 231 -13.94 19.83 7.70
CA SER A 231 -15.30 20.27 7.35
C SER A 231 -15.51 21.79 7.41
N VAL A 232 -14.44 22.57 7.59
CA VAL A 232 -14.46 24.04 7.66
C VAL A 232 -13.73 24.65 6.48
#